data_AF-A0A3A9WXA3-F1
#
_entry.id   AF-A0A3A9WXA3-F1
#
_cell.length_a   1.000
_cell.length_b   1.000
_cell.length_c   1.000
_cell.angle_alpha   90.00
_cell.angle_beta   90.00
_cell.angle_gamma   90.00
#
_symmetry.space_group_name_H-M   'P 1'
#
loop_
_entity.id
_entity.type
_entity.pdbx_description
1 polymer ?
#
loop_
_entity_poly.entity_id
_entity_poly.type
_entity_poly.pdbx_seq_one_letter_code
_entity_poly.pdbx_strand_id
1 'polypeptide(L)'
;MKTIKKQILSKLACVAFALVSSITYAQNTHSESTTQRDGFIFEFIAGGGIISLEDSAGIQTFDQSQGAFVFPDLKFGYMLNDKLAITASLPGNIYEFQDIDRHFGGLIPSVQYWVKDRWWIHGGIGLAIDSPALYDIKDDVNDDWNFGCAVMASTGYEIYKKKNFALNVQSKLVLGRASLDGDAYRDAVIFNVGLGFSWL
;
A
#
# COMPACT_ATOMS: atom_id res chain seq x y z
N MET A 1 36.04 10.36 -8.79
CA MET A 1 35.68 9.41 -9.87
C MET A 1 34.46 8.59 -9.43
N LYS A 2 33.31 8.70 -10.12
CA LYS A 2 32.15 7.83 -9.82
C LYS A 2 32.47 6.43 -10.34
N THR A 3 32.29 5.40 -9.50
CA THR A 3 32.53 4.01 -9.88
C THR A 3 31.66 3.62 -11.08
N ILE A 4 32.21 2.81 -11.99
CA ILE A 4 31.55 2.36 -13.23
C ILE A 4 30.13 1.81 -12.95
N LYS A 5 29.93 1.14 -11.80
CA LYS A 5 28.61 0.68 -11.32
C LYS A 5 27.58 1.79 -11.15
N LYS A 6 27.94 2.95 -10.58
CA LYS A 6 27.04 4.11 -10.42
C LYS A 6 26.66 4.74 -11.77
N GLN A 7 27.56 4.73 -12.75
CA GLN A 7 27.26 5.21 -14.09
C GLN A 7 26.31 4.29 -14.84
N ILE A 8 26.49 2.97 -14.71
CA ILE A 8 25.58 1.97 -15.31
C ILE A 8 24.18 2.08 -14.68
N LEU A 9 24.08 2.17 -13.36
CA LEU A 9 22.81 2.34 -12.65
C LEU A 9 22.07 3.61 -13.08
N SER A 10 22.80 4.74 -13.21
CA SER A 10 22.22 6.00 -13.67
C SER A 10 21.72 5.93 -15.11
N LYS A 11 22.42 5.22 -16.00
CA LYS A 11 21.99 5.03 -17.39
C LYS A 11 20.75 4.14 -17.49
N LEU A 12 20.70 3.06 -16.71
CA LEU A 12 19.51 2.21 -16.58
C LEU A 12 18.30 2.99 -16.06
N ALA A 13 18.49 3.84 -15.06
CA ALA A 13 17.43 4.72 -14.55
C ALA A 13 16.91 5.68 -15.63
N CYS A 14 17.80 6.32 -16.41
CA CYS A 14 17.38 7.21 -17.50
C CYS A 14 16.62 6.46 -18.61
N VAL A 15 17.06 5.24 -18.96
CA VAL A 15 16.38 4.40 -19.96
C VAL A 15 15.00 3.95 -19.45
N ALA A 16 14.90 3.57 -18.17
CA ALA A 16 13.62 3.25 -17.54
C ALA A 16 12.67 4.46 -17.54
N PHE A 17 13.15 5.65 -17.16
CA PHE A 17 12.37 6.88 -17.21
C PHE A 17 11.91 7.23 -18.64
N ALA A 18 12.78 7.09 -19.64
CA ALA A 18 12.44 7.31 -21.04
C ALA A 18 11.36 6.34 -21.51
N LEU A 19 11.48 5.04 -21.18
CA LEU A 19 10.47 4.02 -21.50
C LEU A 19 9.12 4.33 -20.82
N VAL A 20 9.11 4.67 -19.53
CA VAL A 20 7.88 5.04 -18.80
C VAL A 20 7.22 6.26 -19.45
N SER A 21 7.99 7.30 -19.77
CA SER A 21 7.46 8.51 -20.42
C SER A 21 6.88 8.23 -21.82
N SER A 22 7.48 7.30 -22.55
CA SER A 22 7.03 6.90 -23.89
C SER A 22 5.70 6.13 -23.83
N ILE A 23 5.55 5.25 -22.83
CA ILE A 23 4.32 4.50 -22.58
C ILE A 23 3.20 5.44 -22.14
N THR A 24 3.49 6.43 -21.27
CA THR A 24 2.51 7.45 -20.87
C THR A 24 2.01 8.28 -22.06
N TYR A 25 2.90 8.64 -23.00
CA TYR A 25 2.51 9.43 -24.18
C TYR A 25 1.71 8.60 -25.19
N ALA A 26 2.04 7.32 -25.39
CA ALA A 26 1.34 6.42 -26.30
C ALA A 26 -0.08 6.05 -25.82
N GLN A 27 -0.36 6.16 -24.52
CA GLN A 27 -1.70 5.90 -23.95
C GLN A 27 -2.71 7.05 -24.18
N ASN A 28 -2.26 8.19 -24.72
CA ASN A 28 -3.08 9.40 -24.85
C ASN A 28 -3.88 9.50 -26.16
N THR A 29 -3.77 8.54 -27.08
CA THR A 29 -4.35 8.64 -28.43
C THR A 29 -5.63 7.84 -28.67
N HIS A 30 -6.21 7.12 -27.69
CA HIS A 30 -7.48 6.44 -27.93
C HIS A 30 -8.42 6.32 -26.71
N SER A 31 -9.69 6.64 -27.01
CA SER A 31 -10.96 6.40 -26.30
C SER A 31 -11.42 7.41 -25.25
N GLU A 32 -12.10 8.46 -25.74
CA GLU A 32 -13.33 8.96 -25.13
C GLU A 32 -14.31 7.79 -24.95
N SER A 33 -14.31 7.21 -23.76
CA SER A 33 -15.49 6.53 -23.24
C SER A 33 -15.69 7.08 -21.84
N THR A 34 -16.82 7.73 -21.61
CA THR A 34 -17.27 8.07 -20.26
C THR A 34 -17.22 6.77 -19.45
N THR A 35 -16.25 6.66 -18.55
CA THR A 35 -16.04 5.43 -17.79
C THR A 35 -17.11 5.34 -16.72
N GLN A 36 -18.25 4.75 -17.07
CA GLN A 36 -19.28 4.43 -16.11
C GLN A 36 -18.72 3.41 -15.10
N ARG A 37 -18.80 3.76 -13.83
CA ARG A 37 -18.37 2.95 -12.68
C ARG A 37 -19.60 2.64 -11.86
N ASP A 38 -19.88 1.37 -11.65
CA ASP A 38 -21.03 0.92 -10.87
C ASP A 38 -20.75 -0.45 -10.26
N GLY A 39 -21.37 -0.75 -9.12
CA GLY A 39 -21.25 -2.03 -8.45
C GLY A 39 -20.06 -2.16 -7.50
N PHE A 40 -19.64 -3.41 -7.27
CA PHE A 40 -18.62 -3.77 -6.29
C PHE A 40 -17.21 -3.55 -6.81
N ILE A 41 -16.32 -3.14 -5.90
CA ILE A 41 -14.88 -3.05 -6.14
C ILE A 41 -14.21 -4.22 -5.43
N PHE A 42 -13.36 -4.94 -6.17
CA PHE A 42 -12.42 -5.91 -5.62
C PHE A 42 -11.04 -5.59 -6.16
N GLU A 43 -10.07 -5.38 -5.29
CA GLU A 43 -8.73 -5.01 -5.71
C GLU A 43 -7.65 -5.72 -4.90
N PHE A 44 -6.64 -6.18 -5.64
CA PHE A 44 -5.44 -6.83 -5.13
C PHE A 44 -4.24 -6.01 -5.55
N ILE A 45 -3.35 -5.73 -4.59
CA ILE A 45 -2.15 -4.92 -4.81
C ILE A 45 -0.92 -5.75 -4.47
N ALA A 46 0.06 -5.68 -5.35
CA ALA A 46 1.40 -6.23 -5.12
C ALA A 46 2.43 -5.14 -5.39
N GLY A 47 3.46 -5.06 -4.54
CA GLY A 47 4.44 -3.99 -4.65
C GLY A 47 5.55 -4.07 -3.61
N GLY A 48 6.29 -2.97 -3.53
CA GLY A 48 7.33 -2.77 -2.53
C GLY A 48 6.99 -1.57 -1.66
N GLY A 49 7.48 -1.58 -0.45
CA GLY A 49 7.27 -0.50 0.50
C GLY A 49 8.47 -0.27 1.39
N ILE A 50 8.33 0.72 2.24
CA ILE A 50 9.19 0.94 3.39
C ILE A 50 8.33 1.01 4.64
N ILE A 51 8.85 0.45 5.73
CA ILE A 51 8.24 0.52 7.05
C ILE A 51 9.24 1.05 8.06
N SER A 52 8.75 1.89 8.96
CA SER A 52 9.47 2.37 10.15
C SER A 52 8.58 2.16 11.35
N LEU A 53 9.16 1.62 12.42
CA LEU A 53 8.49 1.32 13.68
C LEU A 53 9.26 1.98 14.83
N GLU A 54 8.51 2.51 15.79
CA GLU A 54 9.06 3.14 16.99
C GLU A 54 8.22 2.73 18.22
N ASP A 55 8.87 2.14 19.23
CA ASP A 55 8.21 1.80 20.49
C ASP A 55 8.39 2.93 21.51
N SER A 56 7.31 3.27 22.20
CA SER A 56 7.26 4.35 23.19
C SER A 56 8.18 4.14 24.39
N ALA A 57 8.57 2.90 24.67
CA ALA A 57 9.53 2.54 25.71
C ALA A 57 10.99 2.88 25.35
N GLY A 58 11.23 3.53 24.19
CA GLY A 58 12.55 3.96 23.73
C GLY A 58 13.37 2.87 23.05
N ILE A 59 12.77 1.70 22.80
CA ILE A 59 13.37 0.66 21.98
C ILE A 59 13.01 0.99 20.53
N GLN A 60 13.89 1.69 19.84
CA GLN A 60 13.72 1.88 18.41
C GLN A 60 13.81 0.50 17.76
N THR A 61 12.69 0.02 17.20
CA THR A 61 12.62 -1.31 16.57
C THR A 61 13.55 -1.35 15.35
N PHE A 62 13.73 -0.22 14.67
CA PHE A 62 14.73 -0.05 13.60
C PHE A 62 15.45 1.29 13.66
N ASP A 63 16.79 1.27 13.63
CA ASP A 63 17.60 2.49 13.44
C ASP A 63 17.42 3.11 12.03
N GLN A 64 16.94 2.31 11.06
CA GLN A 64 16.69 2.72 9.66
C GLN A 64 15.45 2.02 9.09
N SER A 65 14.67 2.70 8.23
CA SER A 65 13.50 2.12 7.57
C SER A 65 13.86 0.83 6.81
N GLN A 66 13.05 -0.22 6.96
CA GLN A 66 13.25 -1.48 6.26
C GLN A 66 12.45 -1.53 4.96
N GLY A 67 12.97 -2.25 3.96
CA GLY A 67 12.20 -2.61 2.77
C GLY A 67 11.13 -3.64 3.14
N ALA A 68 9.90 -3.41 2.68
CA ALA A 68 8.77 -4.28 2.93
C ALA A 68 8.24 -4.85 1.61
N PHE A 69 7.79 -6.11 1.66
CA PHE A 69 6.96 -6.66 0.59
C PHE A 69 5.49 -6.36 0.88
N VAL A 70 4.80 -5.79 -0.10
CA VAL A 70 3.39 -5.42 0.03
C VAL A 70 2.54 -6.59 -0.42
N PHE A 71 2.25 -7.49 0.52
CA PHE A 71 1.30 -8.59 0.33
C PHE A 71 0.89 -9.24 1.66
N PRO A 72 -0.41 -9.53 1.90
CA PRO A 72 -1.54 -9.17 1.05
C PRO A 72 -1.98 -7.71 1.25
N ASP A 73 -2.22 -6.97 0.17
CA ASP A 73 -2.91 -5.68 0.21
C ASP A 73 -4.19 -5.76 -0.61
N LEU A 74 -5.32 -5.74 0.10
CA LEU A 74 -6.65 -5.96 -0.47
C LEU A 74 -7.55 -4.75 -0.26
N LYS A 75 -8.44 -4.50 -1.21
CA LYS A 75 -9.49 -3.47 -1.09
C LYS A 75 -10.81 -4.01 -1.63
N PHE A 76 -11.85 -3.88 -0.82
CA PHE A 76 -13.22 -4.26 -1.15
C PHE A 76 -14.08 -3.00 -1.07
N GLY A 77 -15.09 -2.86 -1.92
CA GLY A 77 -15.96 -1.68 -1.85
C GLY A 77 -17.17 -1.73 -2.74
N TYR A 78 -17.90 -0.62 -2.76
CA TYR A 78 -19.09 -0.44 -3.57
C TYR A 78 -19.18 1.01 -4.04
N MET A 79 -19.48 1.22 -5.32
CA MET A 79 -19.70 2.54 -5.90
C MET A 79 -21.02 3.12 -5.40
N LEU A 80 -20.98 4.29 -4.78
CA LEU A 80 -22.18 5.07 -4.44
C LEU A 80 -22.68 5.89 -5.63
N ASN A 81 -21.77 6.29 -6.52
CA ASN A 81 -22.03 6.95 -7.79
C ASN A 81 -20.83 6.75 -8.72
N ASP A 82 -20.79 7.42 -9.88
CA ASP A 82 -19.74 7.29 -10.89
C ASP A 82 -18.33 7.74 -10.43
N LYS A 83 -18.24 8.48 -9.31
CA LYS A 83 -16.98 9.05 -8.78
C LYS A 83 -16.67 8.71 -7.34
N LEU A 84 -17.60 8.15 -6.57
CA LEU A 84 -17.44 7.92 -5.14
C LEU A 84 -17.74 6.47 -4.79
N ALA A 85 -16.85 5.86 -4.01
CA ALA A 85 -17.04 4.55 -3.43
C ALA A 85 -16.78 4.56 -1.92
N ILE A 86 -17.50 3.69 -1.23
CA ILE A 86 -17.15 3.25 0.12
C ILE A 86 -16.35 1.96 0.03
N THR A 87 -15.31 1.85 0.84
CA THR A 87 -14.36 0.75 0.76
C THR A 87 -13.93 0.26 2.15
N ALA A 88 -13.43 -0.96 2.22
CA ALA A 88 -12.68 -1.50 3.33
C ALA A 88 -11.33 -1.97 2.79
N SER A 89 -10.25 -1.46 3.38
CA SER A 89 -8.88 -1.78 2.95
C SER A 89 -8.18 -2.60 4.01
N LEU A 90 -7.44 -3.60 3.55
CA LEU A 90 -6.61 -4.50 4.34
C LEU A 90 -5.16 -4.33 3.88
N PRO A 91 -4.49 -3.21 4.23
CA PRO A 91 -3.08 -3.08 3.95
C PRO A 91 -2.30 -4.07 4.82
N GLY A 92 -1.32 -4.75 4.22
CA GLY A 92 -0.41 -5.65 4.91
C GLY A 92 1.01 -5.48 4.42
N ASN A 93 1.95 -5.37 5.36
CA ASN A 93 3.38 -5.36 5.08
C ASN A 93 4.04 -6.41 5.94
N ILE A 94 4.85 -7.23 5.27
CA ILE A 94 5.72 -8.21 5.93
C ILE A 94 7.10 -7.55 6.08
N TYR A 95 7.65 -7.62 7.28
CA TYR A 95 8.97 -7.09 7.63
C TYR A 95 9.69 -8.03 8.60
N GLU A 96 11.02 -7.94 8.62
CA GLU A 96 11.88 -8.83 9.43
C GLU A 96 12.39 -8.08 10.67
N PHE A 97 12.09 -8.58 11.86
CA PHE A 97 12.60 -8.04 13.13
C PHE A 97 13.25 -9.16 13.95
N GLN A 98 14.54 -9.00 14.25
CA GLN A 98 15.33 -9.98 15.03
C GLN A 98 15.25 -11.42 14.48
N ASP A 99 15.42 -11.57 13.15
CA ASP A 99 15.33 -12.85 12.42
C ASP A 99 13.92 -13.52 12.48
N ILE A 100 12.88 -12.75 12.82
CA ILE A 100 11.48 -13.18 12.86
C ILE A 100 10.63 -12.29 11.94
N ASP A 101 9.84 -12.93 11.08
CA ASP A 101 8.90 -12.23 10.20
C ASP A 101 7.69 -11.74 11.01
N ARG A 102 7.41 -10.44 10.93
CA ARG A 102 6.25 -9.79 11.55
C ARG A 102 5.39 -9.10 10.50
N HIS A 103 4.14 -8.88 10.86
CA HIS A 103 3.15 -8.25 9.99
C HIS A 103 2.54 -7.02 10.68
N PHE A 104 2.66 -5.87 10.02
CA PHE A 104 1.90 -4.68 10.40
C PHE A 104 0.88 -4.36 9.29
N GLY A 105 -0.38 -4.30 9.68
CA GLY A 105 -1.48 -4.05 8.77
C GLY A 105 -2.68 -3.44 9.45
N GLY A 106 -3.86 -3.65 8.87
CA GLY A 106 -5.08 -3.15 9.48
C GLY A 106 -6.35 -3.52 8.73
N LEU A 107 -7.48 -3.16 9.32
CA LEU A 107 -8.79 -3.13 8.67
C LEU A 107 -9.28 -1.69 8.70
N ILE A 108 -9.29 -1.06 7.52
CA ILE A 108 -9.49 0.40 7.40
C ILE A 108 -10.71 0.68 6.52
N PRO A 109 -11.90 0.90 7.12
CA PRO A 109 -13.02 1.51 6.45
C PRO A 109 -12.61 2.86 5.84
N SER A 110 -12.99 3.09 4.59
CA SER A 110 -12.41 4.14 3.77
C SER A 110 -13.39 4.65 2.73
N VAL A 111 -13.04 5.77 2.10
CA VAL A 111 -13.73 6.34 0.95
C VAL A 111 -12.76 6.54 -0.20
N GLN A 112 -13.17 6.22 -1.41
CA GLN A 112 -12.41 6.47 -2.64
C GLN A 112 -13.16 7.43 -3.54
N TYR A 113 -12.46 8.45 -4.04
CA TYR A 113 -13.00 9.45 -4.95
C TYR A 113 -12.16 9.57 -6.22
N TRP A 114 -12.80 9.46 -7.38
CA TRP A 114 -12.18 9.69 -8.68
C TRP A 114 -12.17 11.19 -9.00
N VAL A 115 -11.00 11.81 -8.83
CA VAL A 115 -10.75 13.22 -9.15
C VAL A 115 -10.80 13.45 -10.65
N LYS A 116 -10.36 12.47 -11.44
CA LYS A 116 -10.46 12.43 -12.90
C LYS A 116 -10.82 11.01 -13.35
N ASP A 117 -11.13 10.87 -14.65
CA ASP A 117 -11.53 9.59 -15.27
C ASP A 117 -10.58 8.41 -15.05
N ARG A 118 -9.32 8.65 -14.68
CA ARG A 118 -8.34 7.59 -14.37
C ARG A 118 -7.59 7.81 -13.07
N TRP A 119 -7.83 8.94 -12.39
CA TRP A 119 -7.09 9.30 -11.18
C TRP A 119 -8.02 9.33 -9.98
N TRP A 120 -7.70 8.56 -8.96
CA TRP A 120 -8.45 8.51 -7.71
C TRP A 120 -7.56 8.81 -6.51
N ILE A 121 -8.22 9.34 -5.48
CA ILE A 121 -7.69 9.50 -4.13
C ILE A 121 -8.52 8.64 -3.18
N HIS A 122 -7.93 8.15 -2.12
CA HIS A 122 -8.59 7.23 -1.21
C HIS A 122 -7.99 7.30 0.18
N GLY A 123 -8.82 7.28 1.21
CA GLY A 123 -8.36 7.35 2.58
C GLY A 123 -9.40 6.91 3.59
N GLY A 124 -8.94 6.64 4.80
CA GLY A 124 -9.77 6.10 5.87
C GLY A 124 -9.08 6.08 7.22
N ILE A 125 -9.86 5.69 8.22
CA ILE A 125 -9.44 5.52 9.61
C ILE A 125 -10.03 4.22 10.12
N GLY A 126 -9.23 3.43 10.84
CA GLY A 126 -9.66 2.11 11.28
C GLY A 126 -8.69 1.46 12.24
N LEU A 127 -8.72 0.13 12.25
CA LEU A 127 -7.96 -0.70 13.17
C LEU A 127 -6.54 -0.90 12.66
N ALA A 128 -5.54 -0.59 13.49
CA ALA A 128 -4.17 -1.06 13.31
C ALA A 128 -4.04 -2.47 13.91
N ILE A 129 -3.32 -3.36 13.22
CA ILE A 129 -3.05 -4.72 13.66
C ILE A 129 -1.54 -4.95 13.50
N ASP A 130 -0.85 -5.16 14.63
CA ASP A 130 0.51 -5.68 14.68
C ASP A 130 0.43 -7.13 15.17
N SER A 131 0.78 -8.06 14.29
CA SER A 131 0.68 -9.48 14.55
C SER A 131 1.96 -10.21 14.09
N PRO A 132 2.20 -11.43 14.60
CA PRO A 132 3.15 -12.34 14.00
C PRO A 132 2.81 -12.59 12.53
N ALA A 133 3.81 -12.89 11.69
CA ALA A 133 3.51 -13.38 10.35
C ALA A 133 2.78 -14.73 10.45
N LEU A 134 1.67 -14.87 9.72
CA LEU A 134 0.76 -16.03 9.80
C LEU A 134 1.42 -17.39 9.51
N TYR A 135 2.64 -17.41 8.95
CA TYR A 135 3.40 -18.61 8.58
C TYR A 135 4.59 -18.91 9.50
N ASP A 136 4.89 -18.05 10.49
CA ASP A 136 5.96 -18.26 11.50
C ASP A 136 5.42 -18.05 12.93
N ILE A 137 4.21 -18.55 13.18
CA ILE A 137 3.65 -18.60 14.54
C ILE A 137 4.31 -19.77 15.27
N LYS A 138 5.04 -19.46 16.34
CA LYS A 138 5.56 -20.43 17.30
C LYS A 138 4.91 -20.14 18.65
N ASP A 139 4.14 -21.12 19.13
CA ASP A 139 3.51 -21.08 20.46
C ASP A 139 4.54 -20.70 21.53
N ASP A 140 4.16 -19.80 22.45
CA ASP A 140 4.98 -19.28 23.56
C ASP A 140 6.26 -18.49 23.17
N VAL A 141 6.45 -18.13 21.88
CA VAL A 141 7.63 -17.35 21.44
C VAL A 141 7.26 -16.01 20.79
N ASN A 142 6.21 -15.96 19.97
CA ASN A 142 5.81 -14.74 19.25
C ASN A 142 4.33 -14.83 18.86
N ASP A 143 3.40 -14.81 19.82
CA ASP A 143 1.94 -14.89 19.59
C ASP A 143 1.17 -13.64 20.05
N ASP A 144 1.88 -12.52 20.21
CA ASP A 144 1.26 -11.28 20.70
C ASP A 144 0.57 -10.52 19.57
N TRP A 145 -0.75 -10.45 19.66
CA TRP A 145 -1.59 -9.63 18.80
C TRP A 145 -1.84 -8.27 19.43
N ASN A 146 -1.36 -7.22 18.78
CA ASN A 146 -1.48 -5.86 19.26
C ASN A 146 -2.43 -5.08 18.35
N PHE A 147 -3.33 -4.33 18.96
CA PHE A 147 -4.37 -3.58 18.25
C PHE A 147 -4.30 -2.09 18.58
N GLY A 148 -4.76 -1.27 17.64
CA GLY A 148 -4.96 0.15 17.91
C GLY A 148 -5.57 0.88 16.71
N CYS A 149 -5.12 2.10 16.45
CA CYS A 149 -5.72 2.97 15.45
C CYS A 149 -4.78 3.18 14.27
N ALA A 150 -5.31 3.13 13.05
CA ALA A 150 -4.60 3.45 11.82
C ALA A 150 -5.36 4.50 11.00
N VAL A 151 -4.60 5.40 10.38
CA VAL A 151 -5.08 6.29 9.32
C VAL A 151 -4.34 5.96 8.03
N MET A 152 -5.06 6.07 6.91
CA MET A 152 -4.53 5.75 5.60
C MET A 152 -4.88 6.85 4.61
N ALA A 153 -3.92 7.18 3.76
CA ALA A 153 -4.12 7.97 2.56
C ALA A 153 -3.42 7.30 1.38
N SER A 154 -4.05 7.36 0.21
CA SER A 154 -3.55 6.73 -1.01
C SER A 154 -4.06 7.45 -2.24
N THR A 155 -3.32 7.28 -3.32
CA THR A 155 -3.67 7.80 -4.64
C THR A 155 -3.27 6.77 -5.67
N GLY A 156 -4.05 6.68 -6.76
CA GLY A 156 -3.74 5.75 -7.83
C GLY A 156 -4.20 6.25 -9.19
N TYR A 157 -3.50 5.77 -10.20
CA TYR A 157 -3.78 6.09 -11.59
C TYR A 157 -4.02 4.81 -12.39
N GLU A 158 -5.20 4.70 -12.99
CA GLU A 158 -5.61 3.62 -13.89
C GLU A 158 -4.83 3.73 -15.21
N ILE A 159 -3.73 2.98 -15.32
CA ILE A 159 -2.92 2.91 -16.55
C ILE A 159 -3.63 2.14 -17.66
N TYR A 160 -4.55 1.25 -17.29
CA TYR A 160 -5.35 0.48 -18.22
C TYR A 160 -6.75 0.29 -17.65
N LYS A 161 -7.78 0.46 -18.47
CA LYS A 161 -9.16 0.16 -18.12
C LYS A 161 -9.90 -0.43 -19.31
N LYS A 162 -10.58 -1.55 -19.10
CA LYS A 162 -11.41 -2.21 -20.11
C LYS A 162 -12.60 -2.90 -19.44
N LYS A 163 -13.81 -2.47 -19.79
CA LYS A 163 -15.04 -2.93 -19.12
C LYS A 163 -14.88 -2.79 -17.60
N ASN A 164 -15.05 -3.89 -16.87
CA ASN A 164 -15.01 -3.93 -15.42
C ASN A 164 -13.60 -4.14 -14.85
N PHE A 165 -12.56 -4.08 -15.68
CA PHE A 165 -11.19 -4.35 -15.24
C PHE A 165 -10.34 -3.10 -15.35
N ALA A 166 -9.56 -2.81 -14.32
CA ALA A 166 -8.54 -1.78 -14.32
C ALA A 166 -7.21 -2.29 -13.78
N LEU A 167 -6.13 -1.88 -14.43
CA LEU A 167 -4.79 -1.95 -13.86
C LEU A 167 -4.39 -0.54 -13.44
N ASN A 168 -3.89 -0.41 -12.22
CA ASN A 168 -3.49 0.88 -11.68
C ASN A 168 -2.08 0.82 -11.10
N VAL A 169 -1.42 1.98 -11.11
CA VAL A 169 -0.23 2.24 -10.30
C VAL A 169 -0.69 3.09 -9.13
N GLN A 170 -0.36 2.68 -7.91
CA GLN A 170 -0.80 3.40 -6.72
C GLN A 170 0.29 3.53 -5.67
N SER A 171 0.17 4.59 -4.87
CA SER A 171 0.94 4.78 -3.65
C SER A 171 0.02 4.88 -2.44
N LYS A 172 0.49 4.38 -1.30
CA LYS A 172 -0.26 4.33 -0.05
C LYS A 172 0.64 4.69 1.13
N LEU A 173 0.15 5.57 1.99
CA LEU A 173 0.72 5.92 3.27
C LEU A 173 -0.22 5.41 4.37
N VAL A 174 0.32 4.64 5.31
CA VAL A 174 -0.40 4.21 6.51
C VAL A 174 0.39 4.71 7.73
N LEU A 175 -0.32 5.38 8.64
CA LEU A 175 0.18 5.72 9.96
C LEU A 175 -0.65 4.92 10.97
N GLY A 176 0.00 4.09 11.77
CA GLY A 176 -0.66 3.23 12.74
C GLY A 176 -0.06 3.35 14.12
N ARG A 177 -0.89 3.17 15.15
CA ARG A 177 -0.46 2.95 16.52
C ARG A 177 -1.09 1.67 17.02
N ALA A 178 -0.28 0.74 17.51
CA ALA A 178 -0.74 -0.44 18.23
C ALA A 178 -0.41 -0.30 19.72
N SER A 179 -1.32 -0.72 20.59
CA SER A 179 -1.09 -0.74 22.05
C SER A 179 -0.30 -1.99 22.40
N LEU A 180 0.72 -1.84 23.23
CA LEU A 180 1.57 -2.92 23.76
C LEU A 180 1.31 -3.09 25.27
N ASP A 181 1.91 -4.12 25.86
CA ASP A 181 1.86 -4.33 27.31
C ASP A 181 2.48 -3.17 28.11
N GLY A 182 1.95 -2.95 29.32
CA GLY A 182 2.52 -2.00 30.28
C GLY A 182 2.39 -0.53 29.89
N ASP A 183 1.25 -0.14 29.29
CA ASP A 183 0.96 1.21 28.76
C ASP A 183 1.88 1.67 27.62
N ALA A 184 2.69 0.77 27.06
CA ALA A 184 3.53 1.06 25.90
C ALA A 184 2.71 1.07 24.60
N TYR A 185 3.25 1.68 23.55
CA TYR A 185 2.68 1.67 22.22
C TYR A 185 3.76 1.56 21.15
N ARG A 186 3.37 1.04 19.98
CA ARG A 186 4.18 1.00 18.76
C ARG A 186 3.58 1.88 17.71
N ASP A 187 4.34 2.86 17.25
CA ASP A 187 3.98 3.70 16.11
C ASP A 187 4.59 3.12 14.83
N ALA A 188 3.81 3.11 13.75
CA ALA A 188 4.20 2.60 12.46
C ALA A 188 3.96 3.65 11.37
N VAL A 189 4.97 3.83 10.52
CA VAL A 189 4.88 4.61 9.28
C VAL A 189 5.21 3.68 8.12
N ILE A 190 4.26 3.53 7.21
CA ILE A 190 4.36 2.63 6.07
C ILE A 190 4.11 3.42 4.79
N PHE A 191 5.04 3.35 3.84
CA PHE A 191 4.87 3.89 2.51
C PHE A 191 5.06 2.82 1.44
N ASN A 192 4.02 2.60 0.64
CA ASN A 192 3.94 1.53 -0.35
C ASN A 192 3.77 2.10 -1.76
N VAL A 193 4.39 1.45 -2.73
CA VAL A 193 4.14 1.65 -4.16
C VAL A 193 3.88 0.28 -4.80
N GLY A 194 2.77 0.17 -5.53
CA GLY A 194 2.37 -1.12 -6.09
C GLY A 194 1.54 -1.00 -7.36
N LEU A 195 1.35 -2.16 -7.98
CA LEU A 195 0.41 -2.37 -9.06
C LEU A 195 -0.87 -2.98 -8.50
N GLY A 196 -1.99 -2.32 -8.75
CA GLY A 196 -3.32 -2.79 -8.39
C GLY A 196 -4.02 -3.42 -9.59
N PHE A 197 -4.64 -4.59 -9.36
CA PHE A 197 -5.64 -5.15 -10.25
C PHE A 197 -7.01 -4.94 -9.62
N SER A 198 -7.85 -4.11 -10.24
CA SER A 198 -9.20 -3.81 -9.77
C SER A 198 -10.24 -4.44 -10.69
N TRP A 199 -11.24 -5.07 -10.08
CA TRP A 199 -12.51 -5.40 -10.71
C TRP A 199 -13.56 -4.40 -10.20
N LEU A 200 -14.11 -3.61 -11.11
CA LEU A 200 -15.20 -2.65 -10.92
C LEU A 200 -16.06 -2.59 -12.20
#